data_AF-A0A9W8QQK2-F1
#
_entry.id   AF-A0A9W8QQK2-F1
#
_cell.length_a   1.000
_cell.length_b   1.000
_cell.length_c   1.000
_cell.angle_alpha   90.00
_cell.angle_beta   90.00
_cell.angle_gamma   90.00
#
_symmetry.space_group_name_H-M   'P 1'
#
loop_
_entity.id
_entity.type
_entity.pdbx_description
1 polymer ?
#
loop_
_entity_poly.entity_id
_entity_poly.type
_entity_poly.pdbx_seq_one_letter_code
_entity_poly.pdbx_strand_id
1 'polypeptide(L)'
;MGEFLSLLSYGNALRRSQGSTFRFHWSDDGEVLSWDGNQQLSTSNFRGLAREVLRSATASYSRLMYDWEPAHADLSQIRDRLSMTTPGYSFVSDPTVPITPQIRSGYTI
;
A
#
# COMPACT_ATOMS: atom_id res chain seq x y z
N MET A 1 -25.43 -45.54 -20.73
CA MET A 1 -25.97 -44.22 -21.14
C MET A 1 -26.14 -43.24 -19.99
N GLY A 2 -26.49 -43.68 -18.76
CA GLY A 2 -26.63 -42.78 -17.61
C GLY A 2 -25.32 -42.17 -17.08
N GLU A 3 -24.18 -42.84 -17.29
CA GLU A 3 -22.87 -42.32 -16.84
C GLU A 3 -22.41 -41.09 -17.63
N PHE A 4 -22.65 -41.07 -18.95
CA PHE A 4 -22.23 -39.98 -19.82
C PHE A 4 -23.03 -38.70 -19.57
N LEU A 5 -24.33 -38.84 -19.32
CA LEU A 5 -25.21 -37.73 -18.93
C LEU A 5 -24.89 -37.18 -17.54
N SER A 6 -24.50 -38.05 -16.60
CA SER A 6 -24.03 -37.64 -15.27
C SER A 6 -22.72 -36.85 -15.35
N LEU A 7 -21.78 -37.28 -16.20
CA LEU A 7 -20.52 -36.56 -16.46
C LEU A 7 -20.78 -35.18 -17.10
N LEU A 8 -21.71 -35.11 -18.05
CA LEU A 8 -22.10 -33.85 -18.70
C LEU A 8 -22.76 -32.88 -17.70
N SER A 9 -23.62 -33.41 -16.82
CA SER A 9 -24.28 -32.65 -15.75
C SER A 9 -23.26 -32.15 -14.73
N TYR A 10 -22.30 -32.99 -14.34
CA TYR A 10 -21.19 -32.61 -13.46
C TYR A 10 -20.31 -31.53 -14.08
N GLY A 11 -19.93 -31.65 -15.35
CA GLY A 11 -19.15 -30.64 -16.06
C GLY A 11 -19.87 -29.29 -16.16
N ASN A 12 -21.19 -29.30 -16.36
CA ASN A 12 -22.01 -28.09 -16.35
C ASN A 12 -22.14 -27.48 -14.96
N ALA A 13 -22.31 -28.30 -13.91
CA ALA A 13 -22.33 -27.84 -12.52
C ALA A 13 -20.98 -27.22 -12.12
N LEU A 14 -19.87 -27.85 -12.52
CA LEU A 14 -18.52 -27.36 -12.30
C LEU A 14 -18.26 -26.03 -13.03
N ARG A 15 -18.69 -25.90 -14.28
CA ARG A 15 -18.59 -24.65 -15.04
C ARG A 15 -19.38 -23.50 -14.40
N ARG A 16 -20.48 -23.80 -13.72
CA ARG A 16 -21.30 -22.80 -13.01
C ARG A 16 -20.78 -22.49 -11.61
N SER A 17 -20.07 -23.43 -10.96
CA SER A 17 -19.48 -23.23 -9.63
C SER A 17 -18.13 -22.52 -9.67
N GLN A 18 -17.39 -22.68 -10.77
CA GLN A 18 -16.27 -21.82 -11.13
C GLN A 18 -16.88 -20.47 -11.52
N GLY A 19 -16.96 -19.52 -10.59
CA GLY A 19 -17.48 -18.17 -10.84
C GLY A 19 -16.73 -17.44 -11.95
N SER A 20 -17.01 -16.13 -12.13
CA SER A 20 -16.23 -15.27 -13.05
C SER A 20 -14.73 -15.53 -12.88
N THR A 21 -14.14 -16.23 -13.85
CA THR A 21 -12.71 -16.52 -13.83
C THR A 21 -12.02 -15.29 -14.37
N PHE A 22 -11.73 -14.35 -13.47
CA PHE A 22 -10.91 -13.19 -13.80
C PHE A 22 -9.52 -13.69 -14.19
N ARG A 23 -9.26 -13.75 -15.50
CA ARG A 23 -7.96 -14.13 -16.03
C ARG A 23 -7.16 -12.87 -16.27
N PHE A 24 -6.17 -12.66 -15.41
CA PHE A 24 -5.18 -11.62 -15.57
C PHE A 24 -4.08 -12.11 -16.51
N HIS A 25 -3.64 -11.25 -17.42
CA HIS A 25 -2.47 -11.47 -18.25
C HIS A 25 -1.57 -10.24 -18.17
N TRP A 26 -0.27 -10.48 -18.06
CA TRP A 26 0.74 -9.45 -18.20
C TRP A 26 1.22 -9.44 -19.64
N SER A 27 1.53 -8.27 -20.17
CA SER A 27 2.30 -8.13 -21.40
C SER A 27 3.71 -8.68 -21.23
N ASP A 28 4.35 -9.06 -22.35
CA ASP A 28 5.70 -9.66 -22.33
C ASP A 28 6.77 -8.70 -21.76
N ASP A 29 6.54 -7.39 -21.85
CA ASP A 29 7.38 -6.35 -21.26
C ASP A 29 7.07 -6.06 -19.78
N GLY A 30 5.99 -6.64 -19.22
CA GLY A 30 5.56 -6.44 -17.84
C GLY A 30 4.95 -5.07 -17.55
N GLU A 31 4.69 -4.24 -18.56
CA GLU A 31 4.20 -2.85 -18.37
C GLU A 31 2.67 -2.72 -18.46
N VAL A 32 1.96 -3.77 -18.88
CA VAL A 32 0.50 -3.74 -19.03
C VAL A 32 -0.13 -4.99 -18.41
N LEU A 33 -1.03 -4.77 -17.45
CA LEU A 33 -1.88 -5.80 -16.85
C LEU A 33 -3.26 -5.73 -17.50
N SER A 34 -3.71 -6.84 -18.06
CA SER A 34 -4.96 -6.89 -18.81
C SER A 34 -5.86 -8.01 -18.30
N TRP A 35 -7.17 -7.79 -18.31
CA TRP A 35 -8.16 -8.76 -17.86
C TRP A 35 -9.50 -8.56 -18.58
N ASP A 36 -10.35 -9.58 -18.52
CA ASP A 36 -11.73 -9.54 -19.05
C ASP A 36 -11.83 -9.12 -20.54
N GLY A 37 -10.81 -9.48 -21.34
CA GLY A 37 -10.77 -9.29 -22.79
C GLY A 37 -10.59 -7.86 -23.29
N ASN A 38 -11.00 -6.83 -22.54
CA ASN A 38 -10.97 -5.44 -23.00
C ASN A 38 -10.50 -4.43 -21.94
N GLN A 39 -10.23 -4.88 -20.71
CA GLN A 39 -9.75 -4.03 -19.63
C GLN A 39 -8.23 -4.15 -19.52
N GLN A 40 -7.54 -3.01 -19.49
CA GLN A 40 -6.09 -2.95 -19.44
C GLN A 40 -5.66 -1.84 -18.49
N LEU A 41 -4.64 -2.11 -17.68
CA LEU A 41 -4.01 -1.19 -16.76
C LEU A 41 -2.52 -1.14 -17.08
N SER A 42 -2.06 -0.03 -17.64
CA SER A 42 -0.63 0.22 -17.76
C SER A 42 -0.05 0.60 -16.39
N THR A 43 1.09 0.01 -16.06
CA THR A 43 1.97 0.40 -14.94
C THR A 43 2.28 1.90 -14.96
N SER A 44 2.46 2.49 -16.13
CA SER A 44 2.72 3.93 -16.30
C SER A 44 1.53 4.78 -15.87
N ASN A 45 0.31 4.38 -16.24
CA ASN A 45 -0.93 5.03 -15.84
C ASN A 45 -1.17 4.89 -14.33
N PHE A 46 -0.93 3.68 -13.79
CA PHE A 46 -1.02 3.44 -12.36
C PHE A 46 -0.03 4.31 -11.57
N ARG A 47 1.24 4.36 -12.00
CA ARG A 47 2.27 5.22 -11.41
C ARG A 47 1.92 6.70 -11.54
N GLY A 48 1.35 7.12 -12.67
CA GLY A 48 0.84 8.47 -12.88
C GLY A 48 -0.24 8.85 -11.88
N LEU A 49 -1.23 7.97 -11.70
CA LEU A 49 -2.30 8.17 -10.72
C LEU A 49 -1.77 8.22 -9.28
N ALA A 50 -0.88 7.31 -8.91
CA ALA A 50 -0.26 7.31 -7.58
C ALA A 50 0.53 8.61 -7.31
N ARG A 51 1.28 9.08 -8.32
CA ARG A 51 2.00 10.36 -8.24
C ARG A 51 1.05 11.54 -8.09
N GLU A 52 -0.07 11.53 -8.80
CA GLU A 52 -1.05 12.61 -8.73
C GLU A 52 -1.73 12.67 -7.36
N VAL A 53 -2.14 11.52 -6.83
CA VAL A 53 -2.72 11.41 -5.48
C VAL A 53 -1.69 11.85 -4.44
N LEU A 54 -0.44 11.42 -4.56
CA LEU A 54 0.64 11.84 -3.67
C LEU A 54 0.83 13.36 -3.74
N ARG A 55 0.92 13.93 -4.95
CA ARG A 55 1.06 15.37 -5.15
C ARG A 55 -0.08 16.16 -4.51
N SER A 56 -1.32 15.70 -4.70
CA SER A 56 -2.50 16.32 -4.11
C SER A 56 -2.50 16.23 -2.58
N ALA A 57 -2.12 15.08 -2.02
CA ALA A 57 -1.99 14.88 -0.59
C ALA A 57 -0.88 15.76 0.00
N THR A 58 0.28 15.86 -0.66
CA THR A 58 1.36 16.74 -0.26
C THR A 58 0.94 18.21 -0.30
N ALA A 59 0.29 18.67 -1.37
CA ALA A 59 -0.22 20.05 -1.46
C ALA A 59 -1.26 20.35 -0.37
N SER A 60 -2.13 19.39 -0.07
CA SER A 60 -3.10 19.50 1.03
C SER A 60 -2.40 19.57 2.38
N TYR A 61 -1.36 18.77 2.59
CA TYR A 61 -0.54 18.79 3.78
C TYR A 61 0.21 20.12 3.94
N SER A 62 0.87 20.63 2.90
CA SER A 62 1.53 21.94 2.91
C SER A 62 0.54 23.05 3.29
N ARG A 63 -0.66 23.02 2.71
CA ARG A 63 -1.71 23.99 3.06
C ARG A 63 -2.17 23.87 4.51
N LEU A 64 -2.33 22.66 5.03
CA LEU A 64 -2.74 22.42 6.42
C LEU A 64 -1.62 22.79 7.42
N MET A 65 -0.37 22.60 7.02
CA MET A 65 0.80 22.95 7.81
C MET A 65 1.24 24.40 7.61
N TYR A 66 0.49 25.23 6.86
CA TYR A 66 0.88 26.62 6.53
C TYR A 66 2.31 26.73 5.96
N ASP A 67 2.65 25.81 5.05
CA ASP A 67 4.00 25.69 4.47
C ASP A 67 5.11 25.45 5.51
N TRP A 68 4.74 24.99 6.71
CA TRP A 68 5.70 24.54 7.70
C TRP A 68 6.37 23.25 7.23
N GLU A 69 7.64 23.38 6.87
CA GLU A 69 8.49 22.26 6.53
C GLU A 69 9.20 21.79 7.82
N PRO A 70 8.93 20.58 8.33
CA PRO A 70 9.67 20.07 9.47
C PRO A 70 11.17 20.04 9.11
N ALA A 71 12.02 20.40 10.07
CA ALA A 71 13.47 20.33 9.89
C ALA A 71 13.83 18.94 9.35
N HIS A 72 14.62 18.89 8.27
CA HIS A 72 14.98 17.65 7.60
C HIS A 72 15.50 16.66 8.63
N ALA A 73 14.67 15.67 8.96
CA ALA A 73 15.06 14.64 9.90
C ALA A 73 16.08 13.75 9.19
N ASP A 74 17.31 13.75 9.69
CA ASP A 74 18.33 12.80 9.21
C ASP A 74 17.91 11.38 9.60
N LEU A 75 17.19 10.72 8.69
CA LEU A 75 16.69 9.36 8.88
C LEU A 75 17.82 8.34 9.03
N SER A 76 19.06 8.68 8.64
CA SER A 76 20.23 7.81 8.83
C SER A 76 20.61 7.63 10.31
N GLN A 77 20.20 8.57 11.16
CA GLN A 77 20.39 8.50 12.61
C GLN A 77 19.26 7.73 13.32
N ILE A 78 18.16 7.43 12.63
CA ILE A 78 17.07 6.62 13.19
C ILE A 78 17.51 5.16 13.14
N ARG A 79 18.15 4.71 14.22
CA ARG A 79 18.47 3.29 14.44
C ARG A 79 17.39 2.66 15.30
N ASP A 80 16.60 1.78 14.70
CA ASP A 80 15.78 0.86 15.47
C ASP A 80 16.66 -0.21 16.11
N ARG A 81 16.56 -0.36 17.43
CA ARG A 81 17.17 -1.48 18.17
C ARG A 81 16.19 -2.65 18.18
N LEU A 82 16.10 -3.34 17.04
CA LEU A 82 15.27 -4.55 16.86
C LEU A 82 15.59 -5.69 17.85
N SER A 83 16.76 -5.64 18.52
CA SER A 83 17.14 -6.58 19.57
C SER A 83 16.55 -6.26 20.94
N MET A 84 15.87 -5.13 21.11
CA MET A 84 15.34 -4.68 22.40
C MET A 84 13.87 -5.05 22.54
N THR A 85 13.61 -6.17 23.22
CA THR A 85 12.28 -6.73 23.48
C THR A 85 11.66 -6.24 24.79
N THR A 86 12.24 -5.20 25.41
CA THR A 86 11.75 -4.62 26.65
C THR A 86 10.34 -4.05 26.44
N PRO A 87 9.32 -4.53 27.17
CA PRO A 87 7.97 -3.99 27.07
C PRO A 87 7.98 -2.48 27.36
N GLY A 88 7.46 -1.68 26.43
CA GLY A 88 7.40 -0.22 26.55
C GLY A 88 8.54 0.54 25.88
N TYR A 89 9.51 -0.12 25.26
CA TYR A 89 10.44 0.58 24.37
C TYR A 89 9.78 0.93 23.05
N SER A 90 9.98 2.17 22.61
CA SER A 90 9.67 2.65 21.27
C SER A 90 10.88 3.42 20.76
N PHE A 91 11.28 3.22 19.51
CA PHE A 91 12.36 4.00 18.90
C PHE A 91 12.07 5.52 18.90
N VAL A 92 10.78 5.90 19.03
CA VAL A 92 10.34 7.31 19.13
C VAL A 92 10.71 7.93 20.48
N SER A 93 10.84 7.13 21.53
CA SER A 93 11.22 7.58 22.88
C SER A 93 12.72 7.47 23.16
N ASP A 94 13.52 7.09 22.17
CA ASP A 94 14.96 7.03 22.30
C ASP A 94 15.56 8.45 22.24
N PRO A 95 16.32 8.89 23.26
CA PRO A 95 16.87 10.24 23.33
C PRO A 95 17.89 10.54 22.22
N THR A 96 18.35 9.52 21.49
CA THR A 96 19.26 9.68 20.35
C THR A 96 18.55 9.93 19.02
N VAL A 97 17.22 9.78 18.98
CA VAL A 97 16.44 9.97 17.75
C VAL A 97 15.96 11.42 17.68
N PRO A 98 16.35 12.20 16.66
CA PRO A 98 16.07 13.63 16.57
C PRO A 98 14.59 13.98 16.31
N ILE A 99 13.69 13.00 16.31
CA ILE A 99 12.25 13.19 16.04
C ILE A 99 11.43 13.49 17.29
N THR A 100 12.03 13.50 18.49
CA THR A 100 11.29 13.82 19.71
C THR A 100 10.89 15.30 19.71
N PRO A 101 9.59 15.66 19.63
CA PRO A 101 9.19 17.03 19.81
C PRO A 101 9.54 17.43 21.25
N GLN A 102 10.34 18.48 21.39
CA GLN A 102 10.59 19.15 22.66
C GLN A 102 9.27 19.76 23.14
N ILE A 103 8.41 18.96 23.77
CA ILE A 103 7.31 19.48 24.57
C ILE A 103 8.00 20.19 25.74
N ARG A 104 8.16 21.51 25.63
CA ARG A 104 8.54 22.36 26.76
C ARG A 104 7.48 22.16 27.83
N SER A 105 7.81 21.31 28.81
CA SER A 105 7.11 21.22 30.08
C SER A 105 7.17 22.60 30.72
N GLY A 106 6.05 23.30 30.69
CA GLY A 106 5.98 24.71 31.08
C GLY A 106 4.57 25.26 30.98
N TYR A 107 3.57 24.54 31.50
CA TYR A 107 2.34 25.17 31.99
C TYR A 107 1.68 24.25 33.02
N THR A 108 1.85 24.61 34.29
CA THR A 108 0.96 24.20 35.38
C THR A 108 -0.29 25.08 35.32
N ILE A 109 -1.47 24.46 35.39
CA ILE A 109 -2.63 25.06 36.06
C ILE A 109 -3.06 24.07 37.14
#